data_AF-A0A3E1Y2F8-F1
#
_entry.id   AF-A0A3E1Y2F8-F1
#
_cell.length_a   1.000
_cell.length_b   1.000
_cell.length_c   1.000
_cell.angle_alpha   90.00
_cell.angle_beta   90.00
_cell.angle_gamma   90.00
#
_symmetry.space_group_name_H-M   'P 1'
#
loop_
_entity.id
_entity.type
_entity.pdbx_description
1 polymer ?
#
loop_
_entity_poly.entity_id
_entity_poly.type
_entity_poly.pdbx_seq_one_letter_code
_entity_poly.pdbx_strand_id
1 'polypeptide(L)'
;MSSTAVKDATKNQMAQVSQLFGDMFSFNSSLKLIHWGITGKGSYAAHIALDQAIKTLLKTTDRLVETTMATLGDLNIVIPETRNPKDYIGYIEGFYDHVDDMRDSFKEKFAQSIIDDYQEGIKQLLFRLKRLM
;
A
#
# COMPACT_ATOMS: atom_id res chain seq x y z
N MET A 1 2.55 2.96 33.33
CA MET A 1 2.16 4.13 32.51
C MET A 1 0.72 4.51 32.88
N SER A 2 0.37 5.80 32.87
CA SER A 2 -0.99 6.26 33.18
C SER A 2 -2.00 5.82 32.11
N SER A 3 -3.26 5.54 32.50
CA SER A 3 -4.34 5.10 31.61
C SER A 3 -4.67 6.11 30.50
N THR A 4 -4.42 7.40 30.73
CA THR A 4 -4.59 8.47 29.73
C THR A 4 -3.54 8.38 28.62
N ALA A 5 -2.27 8.17 28.98
CA ALA A 5 -1.16 8.09 28.02
C ALA A 5 -1.30 6.88 27.08
N VAL A 6 -1.84 5.77 27.58
CA VAL A 6 -2.12 4.58 26.76
C VAL A 6 -3.23 4.87 25.75
N LYS A 7 -4.30 5.55 26.15
CA LYS A 7 -5.43 5.91 25.26
C LYS A 7 -5.00 6.87 24.15
N ASP A 8 -4.14 7.84 24.46
CA ASP A 8 -3.66 8.82 23.47
C ASP A 8 -2.70 8.17 22.46
N ALA A 9 -1.83 7.24 22.91
CA ALA A 9 -0.97 6.47 22.02
C ALA A 9 -1.79 5.58 21.06
N THR A 10 -2.84 4.91 21.55
CA THR A 10 -3.73 4.09 20.71
C THR A 10 -4.46 4.94 19.67
N LYS A 11 -4.97 6.13 20.04
CA LYS A 11 -5.63 7.04 19.08
C LYS A 11 -4.68 7.50 17.98
N ASN A 12 -3.44 7.86 18.33
CA ASN A 12 -2.44 8.25 17.34
C ASN A 12 -2.09 7.10 16.40
N GLN A 13 -1.93 5.87 16.93
CA GLN A 13 -1.74 4.68 16.12
C GLN A 13 -2.91 4.46 15.16
N MET A 14 -4.15 4.53 15.64
CA MET A 14 -5.36 4.37 14.82
C MET A 14 -5.42 5.41 13.69
N ALA A 15 -5.09 6.67 13.95
CA ALA A 15 -5.05 7.71 12.93
C ALA A 15 -3.99 7.42 11.87
N GLN A 16 -2.79 7.02 12.28
CA GLN A 16 -1.67 6.65 11.41
C GLN A 16 -2.02 5.48 10.48
N VAL A 17 -2.53 4.38 11.04
CA VAL A 17 -2.91 3.20 10.23
C VAL A 17 -4.11 3.50 9.33
N SER A 18 -5.07 4.33 9.78
CA SER A 18 -6.20 4.75 8.95
C SER A 18 -5.74 5.54 7.72
N GLN A 19 -4.78 6.43 7.90
CA GLN A 19 -4.17 7.18 6.80
C GLN A 19 -3.44 6.25 5.83
N LEU A 20 -2.59 5.36 6.35
CA LEU A 20 -1.86 4.40 5.53
C LEU A 20 -2.82 3.54 4.69
N PHE A 21 -3.93 3.07 5.26
CA PHE A 21 -4.92 2.29 4.50
C PHE A 21 -5.57 3.10 3.39
N GLY A 22 -5.92 4.35 3.64
CA GLY A 22 -6.37 5.28 2.60
C GLY A 22 -5.34 5.39 1.47
N ASP A 23 -4.07 5.57 1.84
CA ASP A 23 -2.96 5.70 0.90
C ASP A 23 -2.74 4.41 0.10
N MET A 24 -2.84 3.22 0.70
CA MET A 24 -2.72 1.92 0.02
C MET A 24 -3.81 1.72 -1.03
N PHE A 25 -5.07 2.05 -0.72
CA PHE A 25 -6.15 1.98 -1.71
C PHE A 25 -5.98 3.03 -2.82
N SER A 26 -5.54 4.23 -2.47
CA SER A 26 -5.21 5.27 -3.46
C SER A 26 -4.07 4.82 -4.38
N PHE A 27 -2.99 4.28 -3.82
CA PHE A 27 -1.87 3.73 -4.58
C PHE A 27 -2.29 2.60 -5.52
N ASN A 28 -3.05 1.62 -5.02
CA ASN A 28 -3.58 0.53 -5.84
C ASN A 28 -4.46 1.07 -6.99
N SER A 29 -5.19 2.15 -6.76
CA SER A 29 -5.98 2.85 -7.78
C SER A 29 -5.10 3.61 -8.78
N SER A 30 -4.03 4.26 -8.34
CA SER A 30 -3.03 4.90 -9.21
C SER A 30 -2.40 3.88 -10.16
N LEU A 31 -2.09 2.67 -9.66
CA LEU A 31 -1.60 1.57 -10.50
C LEU A 31 -2.60 1.19 -11.60
N LYS A 32 -3.92 1.27 -11.36
CA LYS A 32 -4.93 1.07 -12.41
C LYS A 32 -4.91 2.18 -13.46
N LEU A 33 -4.74 3.44 -13.05
CA LEU A 33 -4.60 4.56 -13.98
C LEU A 33 -3.36 4.40 -14.87
N ILE A 34 -2.23 3.98 -14.28
CA ILE A 34 -1.00 3.66 -15.02
C ILE A 34 -1.27 2.49 -15.98
N HIS A 35 -1.87 1.42 -15.50
CA HIS A 35 -2.19 0.22 -16.29
C HIS A 35 -3.05 0.51 -17.53
N TRP A 36 -4.03 1.41 -17.42
CA TRP A 36 -4.84 1.84 -18.55
C TRP A 36 -4.10 2.80 -19.48
N GLY A 37 -3.25 3.66 -18.93
CA GLY A 37 -2.54 4.70 -19.68
C GLY A 37 -1.19 4.28 -20.28
N ILE A 38 -0.68 3.08 -19.96
CA ILE A 38 0.67 2.68 -20.36
C ILE A 38 0.77 2.42 -21.87
N THR A 39 1.77 3.03 -22.51
CA THR A 39 2.01 2.95 -23.96
C THR A 39 3.52 2.84 -24.24
N GLY A 40 3.89 2.64 -25.51
CA GLY A 40 5.28 2.49 -25.93
C GLY A 40 5.78 1.05 -25.99
N LYS A 41 7.09 0.87 -26.15
CA LYS A 41 7.73 -0.44 -26.22
C LYS A 41 7.55 -1.18 -24.88
N GLY A 42 7.20 -2.47 -24.95
CA GLY A 42 6.98 -3.29 -23.75
C GLY A 42 5.67 -3.01 -23.00
N SER A 43 4.82 -2.10 -23.49
CA SER A 43 3.58 -1.68 -22.81
C SER A 43 2.62 -2.83 -22.51
N TYR A 44 2.48 -3.81 -23.41
CA TYR A 44 1.61 -4.96 -23.18
C TYR A 44 2.08 -5.83 -22.01
N ALA A 45 3.38 -6.09 -21.93
CA ALA A 45 3.95 -6.82 -20.80
C ALA A 45 3.84 -6.01 -19.49
N ALA A 46 4.04 -4.68 -19.56
CA ALA A 46 3.87 -3.79 -18.42
C ALA A 46 2.41 -3.75 -17.92
N HIS A 47 1.46 -3.72 -18.84
CA HIS A 47 0.02 -3.78 -18.58
C HIS A 47 -0.35 -5.05 -17.80
N ILE A 48 0.16 -6.22 -18.23
CA ILE A 48 -0.04 -7.49 -17.52
C ILE A 48 0.64 -7.47 -16.14
N ALA A 49 1.89 -6.98 -16.06
CA ALA A 49 2.62 -6.91 -14.80
C ALA A 49 1.89 -6.04 -13.75
N LEU A 50 1.36 -4.90 -14.18
CA LEU A 50 0.54 -4.02 -13.34
C LEU A 50 -0.75 -4.72 -12.90
N ASP A 51 -1.47 -5.40 -13.80
CA ASP A 51 -2.71 -6.09 -13.43
C ASP A 51 -2.48 -7.21 -12.39
N GLN A 52 -1.40 -7.98 -12.56
CA GLN A 52 -1.00 -9.01 -11.61
C GLN A 52 -0.63 -8.39 -10.24
N ALA A 53 0.17 -7.32 -10.24
CA ALA A 53 0.53 -6.64 -9.00
C ALA A 53 -0.70 -6.10 -8.28
N ILE A 54 -1.61 -5.43 -8.98
CA ILE A 54 -2.83 -4.86 -8.39
C ILE A 54 -3.68 -5.92 -7.69
N LYS A 55 -3.83 -7.11 -8.30
CA LYS A 55 -4.56 -8.24 -7.68
C LYS A 55 -3.92 -8.68 -6.36
N THR A 56 -2.60 -8.85 -6.35
CA THR A 56 -1.86 -9.20 -5.13
C THR A 56 -2.00 -8.11 -4.07
N LEU A 57 -1.74 -6.86 -4.45
CA LEU A 57 -1.73 -5.73 -3.53
C LEU A 57 -3.11 -5.48 -2.92
N LEU A 58 -4.19 -5.54 -3.70
CA LEU A 58 -5.56 -5.40 -3.18
C LEU A 58 -5.89 -6.49 -2.15
N LYS A 59 -5.57 -7.74 -2.46
CA LYS A 59 -5.79 -8.86 -1.52
C LYS A 59 -5.00 -8.69 -0.23
N THR A 60 -3.77 -8.22 -0.32
CA THR A 60 -2.91 -8.01 0.85
C THR A 60 -3.34 -6.78 1.67
N THR A 61 -3.75 -5.68 1.02
CA THR A 61 -4.34 -4.52 1.69
C THR A 61 -5.57 -4.91 2.49
N ASP A 62 -6.49 -5.66 1.88
CA ASP A 62 -7.72 -6.11 2.53
C ASP A 62 -7.44 -6.95 3.79
N ARG A 63 -6.55 -7.95 3.66
CA ARG A 63 -6.08 -8.76 4.81
C ARG A 63 -5.50 -7.89 5.94
N LEU A 64 -4.72 -6.87 5.60
CA LEU A 64 -4.10 -5.99 6.60
C LEU A 64 -5.15 -5.14 7.31
N VAL A 65 -6.11 -4.59 6.57
CA VAL A 65 -7.22 -3.78 7.10
C VAL A 65 -8.07 -4.62 8.05
N GLU A 66 -8.56 -5.78 7.61
CA GLU A 66 -9.45 -6.63 8.39
C GLU A 66 -8.81 -7.08 9.70
N THR A 67 -7.56 -7.55 9.63
CA THR A 67 -6.84 -8.01 10.83
C THR A 67 -6.47 -6.87 11.78
N THR A 68 -6.23 -5.66 11.25
CA THR A 68 -5.96 -4.47 12.06
C THR A 68 -7.24 -3.98 12.74
N MET A 69 -8.37 -3.93 12.04
CA MET A 69 -9.66 -3.55 12.64
C MET A 69 -10.12 -4.56 13.70
N ALA A 70 -9.84 -5.85 13.51
CA ALA A 70 -10.07 -6.86 14.55
C ALA A 70 -9.24 -6.63 15.82
N THR A 71 -8.10 -5.94 15.71
CA THR A 71 -7.18 -5.69 16.83
C THR A 71 -7.39 -4.33 17.48
N LEU A 72 -7.57 -3.27 16.69
CA LEU A 72 -7.64 -1.88 17.14
C LEU A 72 -9.08 -1.33 17.22
N GLY A 73 -10.06 -2.06 16.68
CA GLY A 73 -11.44 -1.60 16.52
C GLY A 73 -11.64 -0.78 15.25
N ASP A 74 -12.76 -0.05 15.20
CA ASP A 74 -13.17 0.71 14.01
C ASP A 74 -12.16 1.81 13.66
N LEU A 75 -11.77 1.85 12.38
CA LEU A 75 -10.85 2.83 11.82
C LEU A 75 -11.59 3.80 10.92
N ASN A 76 -11.27 5.10 11.02
CA ASN A 76 -11.83 6.12 10.14
C ASN A 76 -10.96 6.27 8.88
N ILE A 77 -11.13 5.35 7.94
CA ILE A 77 -10.34 5.31 6.70
C ILE A 77 -10.95 6.26 5.67
N VAL A 78 -10.14 7.18 5.14
CA VAL A 78 -10.51 8.06 4.02
C VAL A 78 -9.57 7.78 2.86
N ILE A 79 -10.12 7.41 1.70
CA ILE A 79 -9.32 7.20 0.49
C ILE A 79 -9.15 8.55 -0.21
N PRO A 80 -7.91 9.08 -0.33
CA PRO A 80 -7.68 10.36 -0.98
C PRO A 80 -7.91 10.26 -2.50
N GLU A 81 -8.13 11.42 -3.12
CA GLU A 81 -8.17 11.53 -4.58
C GLU A 81 -6.91 10.94 -5.20
N THR A 82 -7.11 10.04 -6.17
CA THR A 82 -6.04 9.29 -6.82
C THR A 82 -5.60 10.01 -8.09
N ARG A 83 -4.28 10.10 -8.32
CA ARG A 83 -3.69 10.75 -9.50
C ARG A 83 -3.00 9.75 -10.40
N ASN A 84 -2.87 10.08 -11.70
CA ASN A 84 -2.04 9.32 -12.63
C ASN A 84 -0.63 9.93 -12.66
N PRO A 85 0.38 9.32 -12.00
CA PRO A 85 1.72 9.89 -11.93
C PRO A 85 2.43 9.81 -13.28
N LYS A 86 3.10 10.90 -13.68
CA LYS A 86 3.93 10.91 -14.91
C LYS A 86 5.19 10.05 -14.75
N ASP A 87 5.89 10.21 -13.64
CA ASP A 87 6.99 9.32 -13.22
C ASP A 87 6.42 8.22 -12.33
N TYR A 88 5.91 7.16 -12.97
CA TYR A 88 5.31 6.05 -12.25
C TYR A 88 6.34 5.15 -11.56
N ILE A 89 7.61 5.11 -12.01
CA ILE A 89 8.64 4.31 -11.34
C ILE A 89 9.01 4.96 -10.01
N GLY A 90 9.34 6.25 -10.02
CA GLY A 90 9.65 6.99 -8.79
C GLY A 90 8.47 7.01 -7.82
N TYR A 91 7.25 7.10 -8.33
CA TYR A 91 6.04 6.99 -7.50
C TYR A 91 5.91 5.63 -6.81
N ILE A 92 6.15 4.52 -7.52
CA ILE A 92 6.09 3.17 -6.94
C ILE A 92 7.21 2.92 -5.92
N GLU A 93 8.41 3.45 -6.18
CA GLU A 93 9.53 3.39 -5.23
C GLU A 93 9.25 4.18 -3.96
N GLY A 94 8.79 5.43 -4.10
CA GLY A 94 8.45 6.24 -2.94
C GLY A 94 7.31 5.64 -2.12
N PHE A 95 6.35 4.98 -2.76
CA PHE A 95 5.29 4.29 -2.01
C PHE A 95 5.79 3.03 -1.28
N TYR A 96 6.76 2.31 -1.82
CA TYR A 96 7.42 1.22 -1.10
C TYR A 96 8.05 1.72 0.20
N ASP A 97 8.78 2.83 0.13
CA ASP A 97 9.46 3.44 1.27
C ASP A 97 8.43 3.95 2.31
N HIS A 98 7.34 4.58 1.86
CA HIS A 98 6.24 5.02 2.73
C HIS A 98 5.61 3.87 3.53
N VAL A 99 5.40 2.72 2.90
CA VAL A 99 4.88 1.52 3.60
C VAL A 99 5.91 1.01 4.63
N ASP A 100 7.21 1.09 4.32
CA ASP A 100 8.27 0.67 5.24
C ASP A 100 8.36 1.59 6.47
N ASP A 101 8.26 2.91 6.27
CA ASP A 101 8.29 3.89 7.35
C ASP A 101 7.12 3.71 8.34
N MET A 102 5.98 3.21 7.85
CA MET A 102 4.78 2.98 8.65
C MET A 102 4.75 1.60 9.31
N ARG A 103 5.77 0.77 9.08
CA ARG A 103 5.86 -0.60 9.59
C ARG A 103 5.72 -0.66 11.11
N ASP A 104 6.38 0.24 11.83
CA ASP A 104 6.39 0.26 13.30
C ASP A 104 5.04 0.67 13.92
N SER A 105 4.08 1.16 13.11
CA SER A 105 2.70 1.39 13.54
C SER A 105 1.92 0.09 13.78
N PHE A 106 2.46 -1.08 13.41
CA PHE A 106 1.84 -2.39 13.61
C PHE A 106 2.64 -3.22 14.61
N LYS A 107 2.02 -3.65 15.72
CA LYS A 107 2.73 -4.36 16.81
C LYS A 107 2.76 -5.87 16.59
N GLU A 108 1.83 -6.36 15.79
CA GLU A 108 1.55 -7.77 15.60
C GLU A 108 2.46 -8.35 14.53
N LYS A 109 3.14 -9.47 14.85
CA LYS A 109 4.03 -10.14 13.89
C LYS A 109 3.32 -10.59 12.61
N PHE A 110 2.04 -10.94 12.69
CA PHE A 110 1.29 -11.30 11.49
C PHE A 110 1.04 -10.07 10.59
N ALA A 111 0.84 -8.88 11.17
CA ALA A 111 0.66 -7.65 10.39
C ALA A 111 1.97 -7.30 9.68
N GLN A 112 3.11 -7.45 10.36
CA GLN A 112 4.45 -7.34 9.77
C GLN A 112 4.62 -8.27 8.56
N SER A 113 4.24 -9.54 8.70
CA SER A 113 4.29 -10.50 7.59
C SER A 113 3.35 -10.14 6.43
N ILE A 114 2.18 -9.55 6.69
CA ILE A 114 1.28 -9.08 5.63
C ILE A 114 1.87 -7.86 4.92
N ILE A 115 2.57 -6.97 5.65
CA ILE A 115 3.30 -5.86 5.06
C ILE A 115 4.43 -6.37 4.16
N ASP A 116 5.14 -7.43 4.58
CA ASP A 116 6.17 -8.08 3.76
C ASP A 116 5.58 -8.61 2.44
N ASP A 117 4.42 -9.29 2.48
CA ASP A 117 3.72 -9.75 1.27
C ASP A 117 3.38 -8.57 0.32
N TYR A 118 3.00 -7.41 0.88
CA TYR A 118 2.63 -6.22 0.11
C TYR A 118 3.86 -5.59 -0.56
N GLN A 119 4.92 -5.41 0.23
CA GLN A 119 6.21 -4.88 -0.22
C GLN A 119 6.88 -5.79 -1.26
N GLU A 120 6.79 -7.11 -1.09
CA GLU A 120 7.22 -8.08 -2.09
C GLU A 120 6.49 -7.86 -3.41
N GLY A 121 5.16 -7.71 -3.37
CA GLY A 121 4.34 -7.40 -4.55
C GLY A 121 4.83 -6.14 -5.30
N ILE A 122 5.17 -5.09 -4.56
CA ILE A 122 5.74 -3.86 -5.13
C ILE A 122 7.13 -4.11 -5.75
N LYS A 123 8.04 -4.84 -5.07
CA LYS A 123 9.37 -5.13 -5.60
C LYS A 123 9.32 -6.02 -6.85
N GLN A 124 8.43 -6.99 -6.90
CA GLN A 124 8.19 -7.80 -8.09
C GLN A 124 7.67 -6.93 -9.25
N LEU A 125 6.76 -6.00 -8.99
CA LEU A 125 6.29 -5.04 -10.01
C LEU A 125 7.44 -4.18 -10.53
N LEU A 126 8.22 -3.56 -9.64
CA LEU A 126 9.38 -2.72 -10.00
C LEU A 126 10.39 -3.49 -10.84
N PHE A 127 10.72 -4.73 -10.45
CA PHE A 127 11.60 -5.60 -11.24
C PHE A 127 11.11 -5.79 -12.66
N ARG A 128 9.80 -6.05 -12.84
CA ARG A 128 9.19 -6.26 -14.16
C ARG A 128 9.22 -4.96 -14.97
N LEU A 129 8.72 -3.85 -14.41
CA LEU A 129 8.63 -2.58 -15.14
C LEU A 129 10.01 -2.07 -15.59
N LYS A 130 11.03 -2.13 -14.73
CA LYS A 130 12.39 -1.66 -15.06
C LYS A 130 13.10 -2.48 -16.15
N ARG A 131 12.60 -3.66 -16.49
CA ARG A 131 13.16 -4.55 -17.52
C ARG A 131 12.37 -4.55 -18.83
N LEU A 132 11.22 -3.90 -18.85
CA LEU A 132 10.33 -3.86 -20.01
C LEU A 132 10.43 -2.55 -20.81
N MET A 133 11.08 -1.53 -20.22
CA MET A 133 11.37 -0.25 -20.86
C MET A 133 12.58 -0.34 -21.80
#